data_AF-A0A3L8BSN8-F1
#
_entry.id   AF-A0A3L8BSN8-F1
#
_cell.length_a   1.000
_cell.length_b   1.000
_cell.length_c   1.000
_cell.angle_alpha   90.00
_cell.angle_beta   90.00
_cell.angle_gamma   90.00
#
_symmetry.space_group_name_H-M   'P 1'
#
loop_
_entity.id
_entity.type
_entity.pdbx_description
1 polymer ?
#
loop_
_entity_poly.entity_id
_entity_poly.type
_entity_poly.pdbx_seq_one_letter_code
_entity_poly.pdbx_strand_id
1 'polypeptide(L)'
;MLTLTCISLFPFAHLQAAEPVSASADVIFKEAVVFCNQASRLSRTDPTEARQQIQQYAKSLQRARALDPELLDTNSFAGREHKRCTLIEDNIARAEAMPLVEDSLAQCGEARAALDGADLTAAADAFARFQTLRDQALEVTPTVLRVGSVAVRMRVCDRLVEKISLAKAERQLELQTSQRALGYFNKAMASCEAGEAILNKQTPSDATVASLEAVLNQLNNHNGQGEALVSSLDSGADAGNLQRLQHRISACRSDVVAAVGAIKQHLQEQALAQRSVLQGQEVSQISDNSL
;
A
#
# COMPACT_ATOMS: atom_id res chain seq x y z
N MET A 1 -23.21 113.92 -32.57
CA MET A 1 -21.81 113.49 -32.35
C MET A 1 -21.83 112.45 -31.23
N LEU A 2 -21.37 111.22 -31.52
CA LEU A 2 -20.99 110.11 -30.60
C LEU A 2 -22.06 109.59 -29.61
N THR A 3 -22.27 108.31 -29.31
CA THR A 3 -21.72 107.00 -29.74
C THR A 3 -22.67 105.92 -29.20
N LEU A 4 -22.84 104.84 -29.96
CA LEU A 4 -23.41 103.55 -29.57
C LEU A 4 -22.55 102.87 -28.49
N THR A 5 -23.18 102.18 -27.52
CA THR A 5 -22.62 100.95 -26.91
C THR A 5 -23.71 100.14 -26.21
N CYS A 6 -24.03 98.97 -26.77
CA CYS A 6 -24.82 97.91 -26.14
C CYS A 6 -23.94 97.13 -25.15
N ILE A 7 -24.41 96.94 -23.91
CA ILE A 7 -23.79 96.04 -22.93
C ILE A 7 -24.71 94.84 -22.76
N SER A 8 -24.31 93.70 -23.33
CA SER A 8 -24.91 92.40 -23.08
C SER A 8 -24.39 91.81 -21.76
N LEU A 9 -25.29 91.58 -20.81
CA LEU A 9 -25.04 90.80 -19.60
C LEU A 9 -25.18 89.31 -19.92
N PHE A 10 -24.06 88.58 -19.95
CA PHE A 10 -24.03 87.12 -19.83
C PHE A 10 -23.50 86.72 -18.45
N PRO A 11 -24.13 85.74 -17.77
CA PRO A 11 -23.68 85.27 -16.47
C PRO A 11 -22.54 84.26 -16.67
N PHE A 12 -21.34 84.57 -16.14
CA PHE A 12 -20.30 83.58 -15.96
C PHE A 12 -20.62 82.74 -14.72
N ALA A 13 -21.27 81.60 -14.93
CA ALA A 13 -21.22 80.50 -13.97
C ALA A 13 -19.82 79.88 -14.04
N HIS A 14 -19.02 80.08 -13.00
CA HIS A 14 -17.81 79.28 -12.77
C HIS A 14 -18.23 77.85 -12.41
N LEU A 15 -18.41 77.00 -13.42
CA LEU A 15 -18.29 75.55 -13.23
C LEU A 15 -16.79 75.22 -13.19
N GLN A 16 -16.24 75.08 -11.98
CA GLN A 16 -15.04 74.28 -11.78
C GLN A 16 -15.45 72.81 -11.93
N ALA A 17 -15.33 72.27 -13.14
CA ALA A 17 -15.24 70.84 -13.34
C ALA A 17 -13.88 70.40 -12.76
N ALA A 18 -13.90 69.69 -11.63
CA ALA A 18 -12.75 68.88 -11.26
C ALA A 18 -12.64 67.76 -12.31
N GLU A 19 -11.65 67.86 -13.20
CA GLU A 19 -11.34 66.77 -14.12
C GLU A 19 -11.00 65.52 -13.29
N PRO A 20 -11.62 64.36 -13.57
CA PRO A 20 -11.07 63.12 -13.05
C PRO A 20 -9.73 62.93 -13.74
N VAL A 21 -8.63 63.00 -12.99
CA VAL A 21 -7.31 62.63 -13.50
C VAL A 21 -7.46 61.21 -14.05
N SER A 22 -7.46 61.07 -15.38
CA SER A 22 -7.43 59.76 -16.02
C SER A 22 -6.09 59.13 -15.64
N ALA A 23 -6.09 58.25 -14.64
CA ALA A 23 -4.87 57.59 -14.20
C ALA A 23 -4.25 56.85 -15.39
N SER A 24 -3.04 57.24 -15.78
CA SER A 24 -2.33 56.55 -16.85
C SER A 24 -1.97 55.12 -16.42
N ALA A 25 -1.77 54.23 -17.40
CA ALA A 25 -1.36 52.85 -17.15
C ALA A 25 -0.12 52.77 -16.22
N ASP A 26 0.84 53.68 -16.41
CA ASP A 26 2.04 53.79 -15.59
C ASP A 26 1.76 54.11 -14.11
N VAL A 27 0.81 55.01 -13.83
CA VAL A 27 0.45 55.38 -12.45
C VAL A 27 -0.19 54.18 -11.74
N ILE A 28 -1.15 53.53 -12.40
CA ILE A 28 -1.82 52.33 -11.86
C ILE A 28 -0.82 51.20 -11.65
N PHE A 29 0.14 51.02 -12.55
CA PHE A 29 1.17 49.99 -12.39
C PHE A 29 2.11 50.29 -11.21
N LYS A 30 2.52 51.55 -11.01
CA LYS A 30 3.34 51.93 -9.84
C LYS A 30 2.59 51.68 -8.52
N GLU A 31 1.29 51.94 -8.48
CA GLU A 31 0.44 51.57 -7.34
C GLU A 31 0.36 50.05 -7.15
N ALA A 32 0.25 49.28 -8.23
CA ALA A 32 0.29 47.82 -8.18
C ALA A 32 1.58 47.32 -7.49
N VAL A 33 2.73 47.88 -7.86
CA VAL A 33 4.04 47.50 -7.30
C VAL A 33 4.10 47.68 -5.78
N VAL A 34 3.34 48.63 -5.19
CA VAL A 34 3.25 48.78 -3.73
C VAL A 34 2.69 47.52 -3.07
N PHE A 35 1.65 46.92 -3.64
CA PHE A 35 1.09 45.66 -3.13
C PHE A 35 2.08 44.50 -3.23
N CYS A 36 2.79 44.38 -4.36
CA CYS A 36 3.84 43.37 -4.53
C CYS A 36 5.00 43.55 -3.53
N ASN A 37 5.40 44.80 -3.24
CA ASN A 37 6.39 45.09 -2.21
C ASN A 37 5.92 44.66 -0.81
N GLN A 38 4.65 44.91 -0.50
CA GLN A 38 4.05 44.49 0.76
C GLN A 38 3.97 42.96 0.86
N ALA A 39 3.55 42.29 -0.21
CA ALA A 39 3.55 40.83 -0.31
C ALA A 39 4.94 40.24 -0.04
N SER A 40 6.00 40.84 -0.61
CA SER A 40 7.37 40.39 -0.38
C SER A 40 7.76 40.46 1.10
N ARG A 41 7.34 41.49 1.83
CA ARG A 41 7.64 41.65 3.26
C ARG A 41 6.91 40.60 4.10
N LEU A 42 5.66 40.31 3.75
CA LEU A 42 4.80 39.37 4.46
C LEU A 42 5.10 37.90 4.12
N SER A 43 5.69 37.61 2.96
CA SER A 43 5.86 36.24 2.42
C SER A 43 6.48 35.20 3.36
N ARG A 44 7.26 35.64 4.36
CA ARG A 44 7.92 34.75 5.34
C ARG A 44 7.18 34.62 6.67
N THR A 45 6.30 35.56 7.00
CA THR A 45 5.66 35.65 8.32
C THR A 45 4.16 35.42 8.24
N ASP A 46 3.54 35.86 7.15
CA ASP A 46 2.12 35.69 6.87
C ASP A 46 1.90 35.47 5.36
N PRO A 47 2.08 34.22 4.88
CA PRO A 47 1.87 33.91 3.46
C PRO A 47 0.41 34.13 3.03
N THR A 48 -0.56 34.02 3.93
CA THR A 48 -1.99 34.27 3.67
C THR A 48 -2.24 35.74 3.37
N GLU A 49 -1.72 36.65 4.20
CA GLU A 49 -1.83 38.09 3.93
C GLU A 49 -1.00 38.47 2.69
N ALA A 50 0.20 37.89 2.53
CA ALA A 50 1.02 38.09 1.34
C ALA A 50 0.27 37.73 0.03
N ARG A 51 -0.51 36.64 0.04
CA ARG A 51 -1.36 36.22 -1.08
C ARG A 51 -2.44 37.25 -1.39
N GLN A 52 -3.08 37.82 -0.39
CA GLN A 52 -4.06 38.90 -0.59
C GLN A 52 -3.42 40.11 -1.26
N GLN A 53 -2.20 40.48 -0.86
CA GLN A 53 -1.45 41.57 -1.50
C GLN A 53 -1.10 41.25 -2.96
N ILE A 54 -0.70 40.01 -3.28
CA ILE A 54 -0.49 39.57 -4.68
C ILE A 54 -1.79 39.64 -5.49
N GLN A 55 -2.94 39.28 -4.91
CA GLN A 55 -4.23 39.41 -5.61
C GLN A 55 -4.56 40.89 -5.92
N GLN A 56 -4.23 41.83 -5.03
CA GLN A 56 -4.39 43.26 -5.31
C GLN A 56 -3.42 43.75 -6.39
N TYR A 57 -2.17 43.28 -6.37
CA TYR A 57 -1.21 43.51 -7.45
C TYR A 57 -1.76 43.04 -8.80
N ALA A 58 -2.28 41.81 -8.89
CA ALA A 58 -2.82 41.25 -10.13
C ALA A 58 -4.02 42.04 -10.67
N LYS A 59 -4.94 42.46 -9.79
CA LYS A 59 -6.09 43.31 -10.16
C LYS A 59 -5.64 44.66 -10.71
N SER A 60 -4.68 45.32 -10.06
CA SER A 60 -4.16 46.61 -10.52
C SER A 60 -3.36 46.48 -11.81
N LEU A 61 -2.57 45.41 -11.96
CA LEU A 61 -1.87 45.09 -13.22
C LEU A 61 -2.86 44.88 -14.37
N GLN A 62 -3.94 44.12 -14.13
CA GLN A 62 -4.97 43.91 -15.14
C GLN A 62 -5.60 45.24 -15.59
N ARG A 63 -5.88 46.14 -14.65
CA ARG A 63 -6.39 47.49 -14.97
C ARG A 63 -5.38 48.31 -15.77
N ALA A 64 -4.10 48.29 -15.40
CA ALA A 64 -3.07 48.99 -16.14
C ALA A 64 -2.95 48.45 -17.59
N ARG A 65 -2.99 47.12 -17.77
CA ARG A 65 -2.93 46.47 -19.10
C ARG A 65 -4.19 46.67 -19.94
N ALA A 66 -5.33 46.94 -19.31
CA ALA A 66 -6.55 47.31 -20.05
C ALA A 66 -6.44 48.72 -20.66
N LEU A 67 -5.61 49.59 -20.09
CA LEU A 67 -5.33 50.93 -20.63
C LEU A 67 -4.17 50.93 -21.63
N ASP A 68 -3.15 50.11 -21.38
CA ASP A 68 -1.99 49.92 -22.25
C ASP A 68 -1.61 48.42 -22.33
N PRO A 69 -2.07 47.70 -23.36
CA PRO A 69 -1.80 46.26 -23.51
C PRO A 69 -0.31 45.91 -23.64
N GLU A 70 0.50 46.81 -24.20
CA GLU A 70 1.93 46.62 -24.47
C GLU A 70 2.81 47.12 -23.32
N LEU A 71 2.23 47.60 -22.22
CA LEU A 71 2.93 48.20 -21.07
C LEU A 71 4.15 47.39 -20.61
N LEU A 72 4.03 46.07 -20.52
CA LEU A 72 5.13 45.22 -20.02
C LEU A 72 6.28 45.07 -21.03
N ASP A 73 6.02 45.29 -22.31
CA ASP A 73 6.96 45.12 -23.42
C ASP A 73 7.63 46.44 -23.78
N THR A 74 6.89 47.55 -23.73
CA THR A 74 7.37 48.90 -24.10
C THR A 74 7.96 49.66 -22.90
N ASN A 75 7.54 49.34 -21.68
CA ASN A 75 8.06 49.96 -20.47
C ASN A 75 9.03 49.04 -19.72
N SER A 76 10.34 49.36 -19.79
CA SER A 76 11.38 48.56 -19.16
C SER A 76 11.27 48.47 -17.63
N PHE A 77 10.73 49.49 -16.96
CA PHE A 77 10.45 49.43 -15.52
C PHE A 77 9.33 48.45 -15.23
N ALA A 78 8.22 48.56 -15.98
CA ALA A 78 7.08 47.67 -15.79
C ALA A 78 7.43 46.20 -16.04
N GLY A 79 8.16 45.92 -17.12
CA GLY A 79 8.64 44.56 -17.43
C GLY A 79 9.57 43.99 -16.35
N ARG A 80 10.50 44.78 -15.78
CA ARG A 80 11.39 44.33 -14.69
C ARG A 80 10.63 44.06 -13.40
N GLU A 81 9.79 44.99 -12.97
CA GLU A 81 9.01 44.84 -11.73
C GLU A 81 8.02 43.69 -11.83
N HIS A 82 7.38 43.49 -12.99
CA HIS A 82 6.49 42.36 -13.18
C HIS A 82 7.21 41.03 -13.01
N LYS A 83 8.38 40.84 -13.64
CA LYS A 83 9.20 39.63 -13.45
C LYS A 83 9.56 39.40 -11.99
N ARG A 84 9.91 40.46 -11.26
CA ARG A 84 10.20 40.39 -9.83
C ARG A 84 8.96 39.96 -9.02
N CYS A 85 7.79 40.51 -9.34
CA CYS A 85 6.55 40.17 -8.66
C CYS A 85 6.09 38.74 -8.92
N THR A 86 6.32 38.20 -10.13
CA THR A 86 6.09 36.78 -10.42
C THR A 86 6.97 35.87 -9.55
N LEU A 87 8.24 36.23 -9.31
CA LEU A 87 9.11 35.47 -8.41
C LEU A 87 8.62 35.53 -6.95
N ILE A 88 8.07 36.67 -6.51
CA ILE A 88 7.48 36.81 -5.17
C ILE A 88 6.23 35.94 -5.04
N GLU A 89 5.35 35.97 -6.03
CA GLU A 89 4.15 35.11 -6.09
C GLU A 89 4.52 33.62 -6.03
N ASP A 90 5.52 33.19 -6.81
CA ASP A 90 6.05 31.84 -6.78
C ASP A 90 6.61 31.46 -5.39
N ASN A 91 7.30 32.37 -4.71
CA ASN A 91 7.81 32.16 -3.36
C ASN A 91 6.66 31.97 -2.35
N ILE A 92 5.63 32.81 -2.44
CA ILE A 92 4.44 32.73 -1.57
C ILE A 92 3.72 31.40 -1.80
N ALA A 93 3.52 31.00 -3.05
CA ALA A 93 2.89 29.72 -3.37
C ALA A 93 3.66 28.53 -2.78
N ARG A 94 5.00 28.57 -2.81
CA ARG A 94 5.82 27.53 -2.17
C ARG A 94 5.72 27.55 -0.66
N ALA A 95 5.64 28.73 -0.05
CA ALA A 95 5.43 28.85 1.39
C ALA A 95 4.07 28.28 1.83
N GLU A 96 3.01 28.53 1.05
CA GLU A 96 1.68 27.96 1.28
C GLU A 96 1.63 26.45 1.08
N ALA A 97 2.40 25.91 0.11
CA ALA A 97 2.46 24.47 -0.14
C ALA A 97 3.31 23.72 0.89
N MET A 98 4.22 24.39 1.61
CA MET A 98 5.19 23.73 2.48
C MET A 98 4.56 22.95 3.65
N PRO A 99 3.54 23.45 4.37
CA PRO A 99 2.87 22.67 5.41
C PRO A 99 2.31 21.35 4.88
N LEU A 100 1.68 21.35 3.70
CA LEU A 100 1.18 20.12 3.06
C LEU A 100 2.31 19.15 2.70
N VAL A 101 3.45 19.69 2.24
CA VAL A 101 4.66 18.89 2.00
C VAL A 101 5.17 18.27 3.30
N GLU A 102 5.25 19.02 4.39
CA GLU A 102 5.72 18.52 5.68
C GLU A 102 4.80 17.42 6.23
N ASP A 103 3.49 17.65 6.20
CA ASP A 103 2.49 16.66 6.62
C ASP A 103 2.54 15.40 5.75
N SER A 104 2.68 15.55 4.42
CA SER A 104 2.82 14.40 3.52
C SER A 104 4.06 13.57 3.89
N LEU A 105 5.19 14.22 4.14
CA LEU A 105 6.44 13.54 4.47
C LEU A 105 6.39 12.88 5.85
N ALA A 106 5.61 13.41 6.78
CA ALA A 106 5.30 12.74 8.04
C ALA A 106 4.52 11.44 7.79
N GLN A 107 3.48 11.47 6.95
CA GLN A 107 2.71 10.27 6.57
C GLN A 107 3.57 9.22 5.85
N CYS A 108 4.54 9.65 5.05
CA CYS A 108 5.53 8.73 4.47
C CYS A 108 6.41 8.06 5.55
N GLY A 109 6.78 8.81 6.60
CA GLY A 109 7.48 8.27 7.77
C GLY A 109 6.65 7.20 8.50
N GLU A 110 5.37 7.48 8.75
CA GLU A 110 4.42 6.54 9.35
C GLU A 110 4.25 5.27 8.48
N ALA A 111 4.11 5.44 7.16
CA ALA A 111 3.98 4.32 6.23
C ALA A 111 5.20 3.41 6.28
N ARG A 112 6.40 3.99 6.39
CA ARG A 112 7.65 3.24 6.54
C ARG A 112 7.73 2.51 7.88
N ALA A 113 7.40 3.17 8.98
CA ALA A 113 7.43 2.56 10.31
C ALA A 113 6.44 1.39 10.41
N ALA A 114 5.23 1.54 9.85
CA ALA A 114 4.25 0.47 9.77
C ALA A 114 4.73 -0.71 8.90
N LEU A 115 5.38 -0.42 7.76
CA LEU A 115 5.95 -1.47 6.90
C LEU A 115 7.06 -2.24 7.63
N ASP A 116 7.97 -1.53 8.31
CA ASP A 116 9.04 -2.14 9.11
C ASP A 116 8.47 -2.97 10.28
N GLY A 117 7.29 -2.59 10.81
CA GLY A 117 6.52 -3.34 11.79
C GLY A 117 5.60 -4.44 11.23
N ALA A 118 5.68 -4.73 9.92
CA ALA A 118 4.82 -5.69 9.21
C ALA A 118 3.30 -5.40 9.27
N ASP A 119 2.89 -4.18 9.63
CA ASP A 119 1.50 -3.74 9.55
C ASP A 119 1.19 -3.18 8.16
N LEU A 120 0.86 -4.09 7.24
CA LEU A 120 0.59 -3.76 5.84
C LEU A 120 -0.66 -2.89 5.63
N THR A 121 -1.60 -2.90 6.59
CA THR A 121 -2.82 -2.10 6.51
C THR A 121 -2.48 -0.65 6.88
N ALA A 122 -1.86 -0.45 8.05
CA ALA A 122 -1.43 0.88 8.48
C ALA A 122 -0.43 1.50 7.49
N ALA A 123 0.49 0.69 6.93
CA ALA A 123 1.44 1.16 5.91
C ALA A 123 0.73 1.68 4.66
N ALA A 124 -0.29 0.95 4.17
CA ALA A 124 -1.05 1.35 3.00
C ALA A 124 -1.89 2.60 3.24
N ASP A 125 -2.55 2.69 4.39
CA ASP A 125 -3.39 3.85 4.75
C ASP A 125 -2.54 5.12 4.90
N ALA A 126 -1.41 5.04 5.59
CA ALA A 126 -0.48 6.15 5.72
C ALA A 126 0.11 6.56 4.36
N PHE A 127 0.42 5.61 3.49
CA PHE A 127 0.90 5.92 2.14
C PHE A 127 -0.16 6.62 1.28
N ALA A 128 -1.43 6.20 1.36
CA ALA A 128 -2.53 6.89 0.68
C ALA A 128 -2.72 8.34 1.16
N ARG A 129 -2.56 8.57 2.48
CA ARG A 129 -2.55 9.94 3.04
C ARG A 129 -1.37 10.76 2.53
N PHE A 130 -0.17 10.18 2.44
CA PHE A 130 0.99 10.82 1.81
C PHE A 130 0.67 11.27 0.37
N GLN A 131 0.11 10.39 -0.46
CA GLN A 131 -0.22 10.72 -1.86
C GLN A 131 -1.24 11.86 -1.94
N THR A 132 -2.28 11.81 -1.12
CA THR A 132 -3.32 12.84 -1.09
C THR A 132 -2.73 14.22 -0.75
N LEU A 133 -1.91 14.31 0.32
CA LEU A 133 -1.29 15.56 0.74
C LEU A 133 -0.24 16.07 -0.25
N ARG A 134 0.52 15.16 -0.87
CA ARG A 134 1.45 15.49 -1.96
C ARG A 134 0.71 16.13 -3.13
N ASP A 135 -0.39 15.52 -3.56
CA ASP A 135 -1.16 16.01 -4.71
C ASP A 135 -1.79 17.38 -4.39
N GLN A 136 -2.34 17.57 -3.19
CA GLN A 136 -2.81 18.88 -2.70
C GLN A 136 -1.69 19.94 -2.70
N ALA A 137 -0.47 19.60 -2.29
CA ALA A 137 0.67 20.53 -2.33
C ALA A 137 1.04 20.93 -3.77
N LEU A 138 0.94 20.00 -4.72
CA LEU A 138 1.21 20.25 -6.14
C LEU A 138 0.12 21.08 -6.82
N GLU A 139 -1.12 20.97 -6.37
CA GLU A 139 -2.21 21.86 -6.78
C GLU A 139 -1.96 23.30 -6.34
N VAL A 140 -1.38 23.53 -5.15
CA VAL A 140 -0.96 24.87 -4.70
C VAL A 140 0.17 25.40 -5.59
N THR A 141 1.25 24.65 -5.75
CA THR A 141 2.26 24.97 -6.77
C THR A 141 3.14 23.76 -7.13
N PRO A 142 3.35 23.47 -8.43
CA PRO A 142 4.31 22.45 -8.85
C PRO A 142 5.76 22.88 -8.56
N THR A 143 6.00 24.17 -8.32
CA THR A 143 7.35 24.69 -8.07
C THR A 143 7.89 24.30 -6.70
N VAL A 144 7.06 23.77 -5.79
CA VAL A 144 7.50 23.29 -4.47
C VAL A 144 8.55 22.17 -4.60
N LEU A 145 8.46 21.36 -5.66
CA LEU A 145 9.45 20.33 -5.99
C LEU A 145 10.73 20.87 -6.64
N ARG A 146 10.83 22.17 -6.93
CA ARG A 146 12.12 22.77 -7.34
C ARG A 146 13.06 22.94 -6.15
N VAL A 147 12.54 22.88 -4.92
CA VAL A 147 13.36 22.82 -3.70
C VAL A 147 14.00 21.44 -3.64
N GLY A 148 15.32 21.36 -3.88
CA GLY A 148 16.03 20.09 -4.07
C GLY A 148 15.85 19.10 -2.92
N SER A 149 15.87 19.57 -1.67
CA SER A 149 15.65 18.71 -0.49
C SER A 149 14.26 18.10 -0.44
N VAL A 150 13.22 18.87 -0.81
CA VAL A 150 11.83 18.39 -0.90
C VAL A 150 11.70 17.34 -2.01
N ALA A 151 12.25 17.63 -3.20
CA ALA A 151 12.19 16.72 -4.34
C ALA A 151 12.81 15.36 -4.04
N VAL A 152 13.97 15.33 -3.37
CA VAL A 152 14.63 14.08 -2.99
C VAL A 152 13.78 13.30 -1.99
N ARG A 153 13.28 13.95 -0.94
CA ARG A 153 12.46 13.27 0.09
C ARG A 153 11.18 12.69 -0.52
N MET A 154 10.49 13.44 -1.37
CA MET A 154 9.28 13.00 -2.08
C MET A 154 9.54 11.75 -2.95
N ARG A 155 10.63 11.74 -3.73
CA ARG A 155 10.99 10.58 -4.57
C ARG A 155 11.30 9.32 -3.77
N VAL A 156 11.90 9.46 -2.59
CA VAL A 156 12.15 8.33 -1.70
C VAL A 156 10.82 7.74 -1.23
N CYS A 157 9.86 8.60 -0.87
CA CYS A 157 8.53 8.18 -0.47
C CYS A 157 7.76 7.52 -1.62
N ASP A 158 7.84 8.04 -2.85
CA ASP A 158 7.17 7.42 -4.00
C ASP A 158 7.60 5.97 -4.24
N ARG A 159 8.86 5.61 -3.92
CA ARG A 159 9.35 4.22 -4.02
C ARG A 159 8.77 3.28 -2.97
N LEU A 160 8.12 3.80 -1.93
CA LEU A 160 7.50 2.99 -0.89
C LEU A 160 6.30 2.20 -1.43
N VAL A 161 5.64 2.67 -2.50
CA VAL A 161 4.53 1.95 -3.15
C VAL A 161 4.93 0.55 -3.59
N GLU A 162 6.11 0.41 -4.17
CA GLU A 162 6.62 -0.86 -4.69
C GLU A 162 6.90 -1.81 -3.52
N LYS A 163 7.51 -1.31 -2.44
CA LYS A 163 7.77 -2.10 -1.23
C LYS A 163 6.50 -2.57 -0.55
N ILE A 164 5.50 -1.69 -0.39
CA ILE A 164 4.20 -2.06 0.19
C ILE A 164 3.50 -3.11 -0.70
N SER A 165 3.56 -2.95 -2.02
CA SER A 165 2.95 -3.89 -2.95
C SER A 165 3.62 -5.27 -2.91
N LEU A 166 4.95 -5.30 -2.84
CA LEU A 166 5.74 -6.53 -2.71
C LEU A 166 5.40 -7.25 -1.40
N ALA A 167 5.41 -6.53 -0.28
CA ALA A 167 5.11 -7.13 1.03
C ALA A 167 3.67 -7.66 1.10
N LYS A 168 2.69 -6.99 0.45
CA LYS A 168 1.32 -7.50 0.30
C LYS A 168 1.27 -8.78 -0.53
N ALA A 169 2.01 -8.84 -1.64
CA ALA A 169 2.07 -10.02 -2.49
C ALA A 169 2.70 -11.22 -1.76
N GLU A 170 3.80 -10.99 -1.04
CA GLU A 170 4.48 -11.98 -0.21
C GLU A 170 3.56 -12.50 0.89
N ARG A 171 2.88 -11.62 1.63
CA ARG A 171 1.92 -12.03 2.67
C ARG A 171 0.75 -12.83 2.10
N GLN A 172 0.25 -12.46 0.93
CA GLN A 172 -0.82 -13.20 0.26
C GLN A 172 -0.35 -14.60 -0.18
N LEU A 173 0.88 -14.72 -0.68
CA LEU A 173 1.48 -15.99 -1.06
C LEU A 173 1.68 -16.90 0.15
N GLU A 174 2.13 -16.34 1.27
CA GLU A 174 2.29 -17.04 2.55
C GLU A 174 0.94 -17.62 3.03
N LEU A 175 -0.12 -16.79 3.01
CA LEU A 175 -1.48 -17.22 3.38
C LEU A 175 -2.01 -18.34 2.47
N GLN A 176 -1.81 -18.22 1.16
CA GLN A 176 -2.24 -19.27 0.21
C GLN A 176 -1.46 -20.57 0.42
N THR A 177 -0.16 -20.47 0.71
CA THR A 177 0.70 -21.62 0.97
C THR A 177 0.32 -22.32 2.27
N SER A 178 0.07 -21.55 3.34
CA SER A 178 -0.47 -22.05 4.62
C SER A 178 -1.80 -22.79 4.44
N GLN A 179 -2.76 -22.19 3.70
CA GLN A 179 -4.05 -22.82 3.43
C GLN A 179 -3.93 -24.12 2.64
N ARG A 180 -3.03 -24.18 1.65
CA ARG A 180 -2.76 -25.40 0.88
C ARG A 180 -2.14 -26.49 1.76
N ALA A 181 -1.17 -26.13 2.60
CA ALA A 181 -0.55 -27.07 3.55
C ALA A 181 -1.59 -27.65 4.51
N LEU A 182 -2.46 -26.81 5.08
CA LEU A 182 -3.58 -27.24 5.91
C LEU A 182 -4.50 -28.23 5.17
N GLY A 183 -4.82 -27.95 3.91
CA GLY A 183 -5.61 -28.85 3.08
C GLY A 183 -4.99 -30.25 2.91
N TYR A 184 -3.68 -30.33 2.76
CA TYR A 184 -2.97 -31.60 2.70
C TYR A 184 -2.92 -32.32 4.05
N PHE A 185 -2.65 -31.61 5.14
CA PHE A 185 -2.67 -32.21 6.47
C PHE A 185 -4.05 -32.73 6.87
N ASN A 186 -5.13 -32.03 6.51
CA ASN A 186 -6.49 -32.52 6.73
C ASN A 186 -6.77 -33.83 5.95
N LYS A 187 -6.25 -33.96 4.72
CA LYS A 187 -6.35 -35.21 3.95
C LYS A 187 -5.54 -36.33 4.59
N ALA A 188 -4.33 -36.04 5.08
CA ALA A 188 -3.51 -37.01 5.79
C ALA A 188 -4.20 -37.50 7.09
N MET A 189 -4.82 -36.58 7.84
CA MET A 189 -5.63 -36.90 9.01
C MET A 189 -6.87 -37.75 8.65
N ALA A 190 -7.55 -37.48 7.53
CA ALA A 190 -8.66 -38.32 7.09
C ALA A 190 -8.20 -39.74 6.71
N SER A 191 -7.00 -39.88 6.11
CA SER A 191 -6.38 -41.20 5.88
C SER A 191 -6.09 -41.90 7.22
N CYS A 192 -5.58 -41.18 8.22
CA CYS A 192 -5.42 -41.70 9.57
C CYS A 192 -6.71 -42.27 10.17
N GLU A 193 -7.79 -41.49 10.15
CA GLU A 193 -9.10 -41.90 10.66
C GLU A 193 -9.65 -43.13 9.91
N ALA A 194 -9.41 -43.22 8.59
CA ALA A 194 -9.76 -44.41 7.81
C ALA A 194 -8.96 -45.65 8.24
N GLY A 195 -7.66 -45.49 8.52
CA GLY A 195 -6.81 -46.55 9.06
C GLY A 195 -7.30 -47.05 10.42
N GLU A 196 -7.59 -46.14 11.35
CA GLU A 196 -8.17 -46.49 12.65
C GLU A 196 -9.52 -47.21 12.52
N ALA A 197 -10.38 -46.76 11.59
CA ALA A 197 -11.66 -47.40 11.34
C ALA A 197 -11.51 -48.84 10.80
N ILE A 198 -10.50 -49.09 9.96
CA ILE A 198 -10.16 -50.45 9.49
C ILE A 198 -9.71 -51.31 10.67
N LEU A 199 -8.78 -50.80 11.49
CA LEU A 199 -8.25 -51.51 12.66
C LEU A 199 -9.34 -51.87 13.67
N ASN A 200 -10.33 -51.00 13.86
CA ASN A 200 -11.41 -51.22 14.83
C ASN A 200 -12.52 -52.16 14.33
N LYS A 201 -12.62 -52.43 13.02
CA LYS A 201 -13.77 -53.14 12.42
C LYS A 201 -13.42 -54.44 11.71
N GLN A 202 -12.19 -54.60 11.24
CA GLN A 202 -11.81 -55.75 10.41
C GLN A 202 -10.99 -56.77 11.19
N THR A 203 -11.27 -58.06 10.96
CA THR A 203 -10.43 -59.14 11.47
C THR A 203 -9.05 -59.14 10.80
N PRO A 204 -7.98 -59.56 11.49
CA PRO A 204 -6.66 -59.73 10.89
C PRO A 204 -6.72 -60.60 9.63
N SER A 205 -6.29 -60.06 8.48
CA SER A 205 -6.24 -60.77 7.19
C SER A 205 -5.28 -60.07 6.22
N ASP A 206 -4.85 -60.76 5.16
CA ASP A 206 -4.03 -60.15 4.10
C ASP A 206 -4.75 -58.97 3.42
N ALA A 207 -6.07 -59.03 3.29
CA ALA A 207 -6.87 -57.92 2.75
C ALA A 207 -6.87 -56.70 3.67
N THR A 208 -6.90 -56.93 4.99
CA THR A 208 -6.77 -55.87 6.01
C THR A 208 -5.39 -55.20 5.91
N VAL A 209 -4.33 -56.00 5.77
CA VAL A 209 -2.96 -55.50 5.57
C VAL A 209 -2.87 -54.65 4.30
N ALA A 210 -3.35 -55.16 3.16
CA ALA A 210 -3.32 -54.42 1.90
C ALA A 210 -4.10 -53.09 1.98
N SER A 211 -5.24 -53.08 2.68
CA SER A 211 -6.02 -51.87 2.90
C SER A 211 -5.28 -50.84 3.76
N LEU A 212 -4.64 -51.28 4.85
CA LEU A 212 -3.84 -50.41 5.71
C LEU A 212 -2.58 -49.89 5.01
N GLU A 213 -1.93 -50.68 4.16
CA GLU A 213 -0.81 -50.24 3.33
C GLU A 213 -1.24 -49.17 2.31
N ALA A 214 -2.42 -49.32 1.72
CA ALA A 214 -3.00 -48.28 0.85
C ALA A 214 -3.26 -46.98 1.62
N VAL A 215 -3.78 -47.07 2.85
CA VAL A 215 -3.95 -45.91 3.75
C VAL A 215 -2.60 -45.26 4.06
N LEU A 216 -1.58 -46.04 4.42
CA LEU A 216 -0.23 -45.53 4.70
C LEU A 216 0.38 -44.80 3.48
N ASN A 217 0.17 -45.32 2.27
CA ASN A 217 0.62 -44.66 1.05
C ASN A 217 -0.06 -43.29 0.84
N GLN A 218 -1.38 -43.21 1.05
CA GLN A 218 -2.12 -41.95 0.94
C GLN A 218 -1.67 -40.95 2.01
N LEU A 219 -1.57 -41.41 3.27
CA LEU A 219 -1.10 -40.62 4.39
C LEU A 219 0.28 -40.04 4.11
N ASN A 220 1.25 -40.88 3.71
CA ASN A 220 2.61 -40.43 3.44
C ASN A 220 2.67 -39.41 2.30
N ASN A 221 1.88 -39.60 1.24
CA ASN A 221 1.83 -38.66 0.12
C ASN A 221 1.29 -37.30 0.56
N HIS A 222 0.14 -37.28 1.24
CA HIS A 222 -0.45 -36.03 1.73
C HIS A 222 0.41 -35.34 2.79
N ASN A 223 1.02 -36.10 3.71
CA ASN A 223 1.93 -35.55 4.69
C ASN A 223 3.16 -34.91 4.02
N GLY A 224 3.80 -35.61 3.08
CA GLY A 224 4.96 -35.08 2.36
C GLY A 224 4.66 -33.83 1.54
N GLN A 225 3.47 -33.77 0.91
CA GLN A 225 3.00 -32.57 0.20
C GLN A 225 2.77 -31.39 1.15
N GLY A 226 2.20 -31.64 2.33
CA GLY A 226 2.04 -30.62 3.38
C GLY A 226 3.38 -30.12 3.91
N GLU A 227 4.30 -31.03 4.24
CA GLU A 227 5.64 -30.71 4.76
C GLU A 227 6.47 -29.89 3.77
N ALA A 228 6.43 -30.23 2.48
CA ALA A 228 7.12 -29.47 1.46
C ALA A 228 6.66 -28.01 1.42
N LEU A 229 5.35 -27.75 1.55
CA LEU A 229 4.82 -26.39 1.61
C LEU A 229 5.21 -25.68 2.91
N VAL A 230 5.16 -26.36 4.05
CA VAL A 230 5.58 -25.76 5.35
C VAL A 230 7.06 -25.38 5.32
N SER A 231 7.92 -26.19 4.71
CA SER A 231 9.35 -25.89 4.60
C SER A 231 9.66 -24.63 3.77
N SER A 232 8.71 -24.17 2.96
CA SER A 232 8.80 -22.94 2.18
C SER A 232 8.20 -21.70 2.88
N LEU A 233 7.57 -21.89 4.04
CA LEU A 233 7.04 -20.79 4.85
C LEU A 233 8.12 -20.30 5.80
N ASP A 234 8.42 -19.00 5.76
CA ASP A 234 9.09 -18.34 6.89
C ASP A 234 8.19 -18.41 8.13
N SER A 235 8.79 -18.33 9.31
CA SER A 235 8.21 -18.58 10.65
C SER A 235 7.01 -17.69 11.08
N GLY A 236 5.96 -17.65 10.25
CA GLY A 236 4.74 -16.88 10.45
C GLY A 236 3.75 -17.55 11.42
N ALA A 237 2.68 -16.81 11.73
CA ALA A 237 1.70 -17.13 12.77
C ALA A 237 1.02 -18.51 12.64
N ASP A 238 0.96 -19.09 11.44
CA ASP A 238 0.35 -20.41 11.20
C ASP A 238 1.34 -21.58 11.35
N ALA A 239 2.65 -21.32 11.38
CA ALA A 239 3.67 -22.36 11.45
C ALA A 239 3.48 -23.26 12.67
N GLY A 240 3.13 -22.69 13.83
CA GLY A 240 2.87 -23.47 15.04
C GLY A 240 1.64 -24.37 14.96
N ASN A 241 0.57 -23.95 14.26
CA ASN A 241 -0.61 -24.79 14.03
C ASN A 241 -0.28 -25.95 13.08
N LEU A 242 0.41 -25.66 11.99
CA LEU A 242 0.83 -26.64 10.99
C LEU A 242 1.80 -27.66 11.60
N GLN A 243 2.71 -27.23 12.46
CA GLN A 243 3.65 -28.11 13.18
C GLN A 243 2.93 -29.04 14.17
N ARG A 244 1.90 -28.56 14.88
CA ARG A 244 1.06 -29.43 15.72
C ARG A 244 0.31 -30.49 14.91
N LEU A 245 -0.23 -30.12 13.75
CA LEU A 245 -0.86 -31.08 12.84
C LEU A 245 0.14 -32.14 12.35
N GLN A 246 1.34 -31.71 11.97
CA GLN A 246 2.41 -32.61 11.54
C GLN A 246 2.76 -33.63 12.64
N HIS A 247 2.90 -33.19 13.89
CA HIS A 247 3.14 -34.11 15.01
C HIS A 247 2.01 -35.13 15.18
N ARG A 248 0.74 -34.72 15.09
CA ARG A 248 -0.40 -35.65 15.18
C ARG A 248 -0.40 -36.68 14.05
N ILE A 249 -0.13 -36.25 12.83
CA ILE A 249 -0.04 -37.15 11.66
C ILE A 249 1.10 -38.15 11.84
N SER A 250 2.26 -37.69 12.32
CA SER A 250 3.41 -38.57 12.57
C SER A 250 3.11 -39.64 13.63
N ALA A 251 2.38 -39.28 14.69
CA ALA A 251 1.97 -40.22 15.73
C ALA A 251 1.03 -41.30 15.17
N CYS A 252 -0.05 -40.88 14.51
CA CYS A 252 -0.97 -41.80 13.85
C CYS A 252 -0.25 -42.72 12.84
N ARG A 253 0.66 -42.16 12.02
CA ARG A 253 1.44 -42.96 11.08
C ARG A 253 2.19 -44.08 11.80
N SER A 254 2.83 -43.75 12.92
CA SER A 254 3.55 -44.73 13.75
C SER A 254 2.60 -45.84 14.24
N ASP A 255 1.40 -45.47 14.69
CA ASP A 255 0.41 -46.41 15.20
C ASP A 255 -0.10 -47.36 14.10
N VAL A 256 -0.42 -46.83 12.91
CA VAL A 256 -0.86 -47.65 11.77
C VAL A 256 0.25 -48.58 11.29
N VAL A 257 1.50 -48.10 11.22
CA VAL A 257 2.66 -48.95 10.86
C VAL A 257 2.85 -50.08 11.88
N ALA A 258 2.77 -49.78 13.18
CA ALA A 258 2.89 -50.78 14.22
C ALA A 258 1.77 -51.83 14.13
N ALA A 259 0.54 -51.41 13.86
CA ALA A 259 -0.60 -52.31 13.70
C ALA A 259 -0.46 -53.23 12.47
N VAL A 260 0.01 -52.70 11.33
CA VAL A 260 0.32 -53.52 10.15
C VAL A 260 1.38 -54.58 10.48
N GLY A 261 2.43 -54.20 11.21
CA GLY A 261 3.47 -55.13 11.67
C GLY A 261 2.91 -56.26 12.54
N ALA A 262 2.06 -55.92 13.52
CA ALA A 262 1.42 -56.88 14.41
C ALA A 262 0.49 -57.84 13.66
N ILE A 263 -0.32 -57.35 12.71
CA ILE A 263 -1.20 -58.19 11.90
C ILE A 263 -0.38 -59.15 11.04
N LYS A 264 0.67 -58.69 10.37
CA LYS A 264 1.56 -59.55 9.57
C LYS A 264 2.18 -60.66 10.42
N GLN A 265 2.67 -60.33 11.61
CA GLN A 265 3.23 -61.32 12.53
C GLN A 265 2.17 -62.36 12.93
N HIS A 266 0.96 -61.92 13.29
CA HIS A 266 -0.11 -62.83 13.66
C HIS A 266 -0.50 -63.80 12.52
N LEU A 267 -0.58 -63.31 11.29
CA LEU A 267 -0.87 -64.14 10.11
C LEU A 267 0.23 -65.17 9.87
N GLN A 268 1.50 -64.80 10.08
CA GLN A 268 2.62 -65.71 9.96
C GLN A 268 2.60 -66.82 11.03
N GLU A 269 2.29 -66.47 12.28
CA GLU A 269 2.15 -67.42 13.38
C GLU A 269 0.99 -68.40 13.13
N GLN A 270 -0.16 -67.91 12.65
CA GLN A 270 -1.29 -68.77 12.26
C GLN A 270 -0.93 -69.74 11.13
N ALA A 271 -0.22 -69.27 10.10
CA ALA A 271 0.21 -70.10 8.99
C ALA A 271 1.19 -71.20 9.43
N LEU A 272 2.10 -70.89 10.36
CA LEU A 272 3.02 -71.88 10.94
C LEU A 272 2.27 -72.90 11.81
N ALA A 273 1.30 -72.47 12.62
CA ALA A 273 0.47 -73.35 13.43
C ALA A 273 -0.42 -74.28 12.58
N GLN A 274 -0.98 -73.79 11.47
CA GLN A 274 -1.75 -74.64 10.56
C GLN A 274 -0.88 -75.68 9.86
N ARG A 275 0.35 -75.33 9.47
CA ARG A 275 1.30 -76.29 8.89
C ARG A 275 1.71 -77.38 9.87
N SER A 276 1.95 -77.05 11.14
CA SER A 276 2.30 -78.06 12.15
C SER A 276 1.14 -79.00 12.47
N VAL A 277 -0.11 -78.52 12.45
CA VAL A 277 -1.30 -79.36 12.60
C VAL A 277 -1.46 -80.32 11.43
N LEU A 278 -1.28 -79.85 10.19
CA LEU A 278 -1.37 -80.70 8.99
C LEU A 278 -0.28 -81.77 8.96
N GLN A 279 0.97 -81.42 9.32
CA GLN A 279 2.05 -82.40 9.44
C GLN A 279 1.80 -83.43 10.56
N GLY A 280 1.16 -83.04 11.67
CA GLY A 280 0.75 -83.97 12.73
C GLY A 280 -0.36 -84.94 12.29
N GLN A 281 -1.28 -84.51 11.43
CA GLN A 281 -2.35 -85.36 10.90
C GLN A 281 -1.86 -86.37 9.85
N GLU A 282 -0.90 -85.99 8.98
CA GLU A 282 -0.28 -86.91 8.02
C GLU A 282 0.50 -88.04 8.71
N VAL A 283 1.20 -87.75 9.82
CA VAL A 283 1.92 -88.77 10.59
C VAL A 283 0.95 -89.76 11.28
N SER A 284 -0.22 -89.29 11.73
CA SER A 284 -1.22 -90.15 12.36
C SER A 284 -1.92 -91.07 11.35
N GLN A 285 -2.19 -90.61 10.12
CA GLN A 285 -2.80 -91.45 9.07
C GLN A 285 -1.87 -92.54 8.51
N ILE A 286 -0.54 -92.34 8.55
CA ILE A 286 0.43 -93.37 8.16
C ILE A 286 0.51 -94.48 9.23
N SER A 287 0.29 -94.14 10.51
CA SER A 287 0.29 -95.11 11.62
C SER A 287 -0.92 -96.05 11.60
N ASP A 288 -2.08 -95.60 11.11
CA ASP A 288 -3.32 -96.40 11.09
C ASP A 288 -3.44 -97.34 9.88
N ASN A 289 -2.64 -97.17 8.83
CA ASN A 289 -2.62 -98.03 7.63
C ASN A 289 -1.54 -99.13 7.65
N SER A 290 -0.84 -99.31 8.78
CA SER A 290 0.29 -100.25 8.92
C SER A 290 -0.02 -101.48 9.79
N LEU A 291 -1.30 -101.86 9.96
CA LEU A 291 -1.72 -103.08 10.66
C LEU A 291 -2.38 -104.09 9.72
#